data_AF-A0A8H7HKS6-F1
#
_entry.id   AF-A0A8H7HKS6-F1
#
_cell.length_a   1.000
_cell.length_b   1.000
_cell.length_c   1.000
_cell.angle_alpha   90.00
_cell.angle_beta   90.00
_cell.angle_gamma   90.00
#
_symmetry.space_group_name_H-M   'P 1'
#
loop_
_entity.id
_entity.type
_entity.pdbx_description
1 polymer ?
#
loop_
_entity_poly.entity_id
_entity_poly.type
_entity_poly.pdbx_seq_one_letter_code
_entity_poly.pdbx_strand_id
1 'polypeptide(L)'
;MVSKPICRFFQSPGGCRQGINCRYAHNGTPDGSTDASSSGRHPPLDPNTPPGVCRYFWSRGACNRGTSCTHMHQRPDSQGNNPILSTQVPRGVCRTFWTSGLCGRGASCKFEHRTNPDAAPLEENAPNSLQSHFKAAGLGNFTILDTDKFCVGTGKGANPSETRSFLRRFLQDNFRFQTVTQIYSFLEIICNANTQNAEWKLEDGQEHLHMLAKPDGNGVLRIGDVIRFPQEENTLNGRTAWSFQRGYLPLLTYLSSEWVVRSTLHHDVKQVYCMLCGLIHTNFDPFNKTIQESMQSLMQSRSFQESGRPPLSGSHIFKVLFTALLQYLVRFKDAPRTNPAVSDLVHQAVG
;
A
#
# COMPACT_ATOMS: atom_id res chain seq x y z
N MET A 1 -21.52 -20.75 54.72
CA MET A 1 -20.78 -21.25 53.54
C MET A 1 -20.56 -20.08 52.60
N VAL A 2 -19.31 -19.69 52.31
CA VAL A 2 -19.01 -18.56 51.42
C VAL A 2 -19.09 -19.05 49.98
N SER A 3 -20.11 -18.62 49.23
CA SER A 3 -20.28 -18.95 47.81
C SER A 3 -19.23 -18.22 46.97
N LYS A 4 -18.50 -18.95 46.11
CA LYS A 4 -17.53 -18.37 45.17
C LYS A 4 -18.24 -17.44 44.17
N PRO A 5 -17.66 -16.27 43.83
CA PRO A 5 -18.24 -15.36 42.85
C PRO A 5 -18.34 -16.00 41.45
N ILE A 6 -19.38 -15.64 40.69
CA ILE A 6 -19.71 -16.23 39.38
C ILE A 6 -18.74 -15.75 38.29
N CYS A 7 -18.32 -16.65 37.40
CA CYS A 7 -17.45 -16.33 36.27
C CYS A 7 -18.20 -15.55 35.18
N ARG A 8 -17.90 -14.27 35.02
CA ARG A 8 -18.45 -13.42 33.92
C ARG A 8 -18.13 -13.94 32.52
N PHE A 9 -17.03 -14.68 32.35
CA PHE A 9 -16.56 -15.14 31.04
C PHE A 9 -17.15 -16.49 30.63
N PHE A 10 -17.83 -17.21 31.53
CA PHE A 10 -18.39 -18.53 31.23
C PHE A 10 -19.48 -18.47 30.16
N GLN A 11 -20.31 -17.42 30.18
CA GLN A 11 -21.41 -17.22 29.22
C GLN A 11 -21.02 -16.33 28.03
N SER A 12 -19.76 -15.93 27.91
CA SER A 12 -19.31 -15.12 26.76
C SER A 12 -19.23 -15.99 25.50
N PRO A 13 -19.34 -15.43 24.28
CA PRO A 13 -19.24 -16.18 23.01
C PRO A 13 -17.95 -16.99 22.84
N GLY A 14 -16.91 -16.72 23.64
CA GLY A 14 -15.64 -17.47 23.67
C GLY A 14 -15.44 -18.38 24.89
N GLY A 15 -16.42 -18.46 25.81
CA GLY A 15 -16.37 -19.27 27.04
C GLY A 15 -15.24 -18.90 28.02
N CYS A 16 -15.22 -19.57 29.18
CA CYS A 16 -14.17 -19.40 30.16
C CYS A 16 -12.89 -20.16 29.72
N ARG A 17 -11.82 -19.42 29.41
CA ARG A 17 -10.52 -19.98 29.00
C ARG A 17 -9.84 -20.85 30.06
N GLN A 18 -10.27 -20.77 31.33
CA GLN A 18 -9.73 -21.56 32.43
C GLN A 18 -10.47 -22.90 32.64
N GLY A 19 -11.57 -23.15 31.94
CA GLY A 19 -12.31 -24.42 31.99
C GLY A 19 -12.68 -24.83 33.43
N ILE A 20 -12.47 -26.11 33.77
CA ILE A 20 -12.73 -26.67 35.11
C ILE A 20 -11.80 -26.13 36.20
N ASN A 21 -10.67 -25.52 35.83
CA ASN A 21 -9.71 -24.92 36.75
C ASN A 21 -10.03 -23.44 37.03
N CYS A 22 -11.20 -22.96 36.61
CA CYS A 22 -11.60 -21.58 36.87
C CYS A 22 -11.79 -21.35 38.38
N ARG A 23 -11.15 -20.29 38.88
CA ARG A 23 -11.29 -19.87 40.29
C ARG A 23 -12.69 -19.35 40.66
N TYR A 24 -13.54 -19.09 39.66
CA TYR A 24 -14.89 -18.53 39.80
C TYR A 24 -15.95 -19.60 39.49
N ALA A 25 -17.13 -19.51 40.11
CA ALA A 25 -18.20 -20.49 39.92
C ALA A 25 -18.85 -20.37 38.53
N HIS A 26 -19.07 -21.50 37.86
CA HIS A 26 -19.85 -21.58 36.63
C HIS A 26 -21.27 -22.06 36.99
N ASN A 27 -22.27 -21.17 36.98
CA ASN A 27 -23.64 -21.53 37.35
C ASN A 27 -24.53 -21.55 36.10
N GLY A 28 -25.00 -22.74 35.74
CA GLY A 28 -25.87 -23.06 34.61
C GLY A 28 -26.00 -24.58 34.50
N THR A 29 -27.20 -25.11 34.73
CA THR A 29 -27.53 -26.51 35.05
C THR A 29 -26.89 -27.59 34.16
N PRO A 30 -26.17 -28.57 34.76
CA PRO A 30 -26.10 -29.95 34.32
C PRO A 30 -27.28 -30.72 34.96
N ASP A 31 -28.23 -31.22 34.16
CA ASP A 31 -29.16 -32.21 34.70
C ASP A 31 -28.43 -33.56 34.80
N GLY A 32 -28.60 -34.20 35.95
CA GLY A 32 -27.71 -35.24 36.44
C GLY A 32 -27.98 -36.62 35.84
N SER A 33 -26.90 -37.30 35.49
CA SER A 33 -26.70 -38.71 35.85
C SER A 33 -25.21 -39.02 35.86
N THR A 34 -24.77 -39.59 36.96
CA THR A 34 -23.41 -40.04 37.21
C THR A 34 -23.10 -41.34 36.45
N ASP A 35 -21.86 -41.38 35.97
CA ASP A 35 -21.05 -42.51 35.51
C ASP A 35 -21.16 -43.04 34.07
N ALA A 36 -19.94 -43.14 33.49
CA ALA A 36 -19.48 -43.83 32.29
C ALA A 36 -19.53 -43.07 30.95
N SER A 37 -18.37 -42.45 30.67
CA SER A 37 -17.71 -42.53 29.35
C SER A 37 -18.28 -41.72 28.18
N SER A 38 -17.97 -40.43 28.19
CA SER A 38 -17.30 -39.87 27.01
C SER A 38 -16.34 -38.78 27.45
N SER A 39 -15.14 -39.22 27.85
CA SER A 39 -13.98 -38.41 27.57
C SER A 39 -14.13 -37.90 26.14
N GLY A 40 -14.24 -36.59 25.94
CA GLY A 40 -13.79 -35.97 24.71
C GLY A 40 -12.28 -36.10 24.66
N ARG A 41 -11.77 -37.34 24.65
CA ARG A 41 -10.43 -37.70 24.20
C ARG A 41 -10.39 -37.11 22.81
N HIS A 42 -9.81 -35.93 22.71
CA HIS A 42 -9.34 -35.50 21.42
C HIS A 42 -8.52 -36.66 20.85
N PRO A 43 -8.74 -37.03 19.56
CA PRO A 43 -7.93 -38.04 18.92
C PRO A 43 -6.45 -37.76 19.24
N PRO A 44 -5.65 -38.80 19.58
CA PRO A 44 -4.21 -38.63 19.73
C PRO A 44 -3.68 -37.88 18.52
N LEU A 45 -2.85 -36.88 18.81
CA LEU A 45 -2.24 -36.12 17.74
C LEU A 45 -1.40 -37.06 16.89
N ASP A 46 -1.62 -37.03 15.58
CA ASP A 46 -0.95 -37.93 14.64
C ASP A 46 0.57 -37.70 14.69
N PRO A 47 1.37 -38.70 15.10
CA PRO A 47 2.82 -38.57 15.16
C PRO A 47 3.45 -38.35 13.78
N ASN A 48 2.77 -38.71 12.69
CA ASN A 48 3.22 -38.53 11.31
C ASN A 48 2.80 -37.17 10.70
N THR A 49 2.40 -36.20 11.52
CA THR A 49 2.10 -34.84 11.04
C THR A 49 3.33 -34.22 10.36
N PRO A 50 3.22 -33.77 9.09
CA PRO A 50 4.35 -33.18 8.37
C PRO A 50 4.98 -31.97 9.09
N PRO A 51 6.32 -31.79 9.02
CA PRO A 51 6.99 -30.65 9.63
C PRO A 51 6.43 -29.30 9.17
N GLY A 52 6.02 -28.46 10.12
CA GLY A 52 5.46 -27.13 9.83
C GLY A 52 3.93 -27.09 9.66
N VAL A 53 3.26 -28.24 9.65
CA VAL A 53 1.80 -28.34 9.65
C VAL A 53 1.27 -28.31 11.10
N CYS A 54 0.13 -27.66 11.31
CA CYS A 54 -0.54 -27.55 12.59
C CYS A 54 -1.11 -28.91 12.99
N ARG A 55 -0.46 -29.55 13.95
CA ARG A 55 -0.85 -30.87 14.46
C ARG A 55 -2.31 -30.95 14.93
N TYR A 56 -2.84 -29.86 15.50
CA TYR A 56 -4.22 -29.79 15.94
C TYR A 56 -5.21 -29.76 14.76
N PHE A 57 -4.91 -28.95 13.74
CA PHE A 57 -5.75 -28.89 12.54
C PHE A 57 -5.63 -30.16 11.70
N TRP A 58 -4.43 -30.73 11.58
CA TRP A 58 -4.16 -31.97 10.86
C TRP A 58 -4.94 -33.16 11.45
N SER A 59 -4.87 -33.36 12.77
CA SER A 59 -5.50 -34.52 13.42
C SER A 59 -6.97 -34.32 13.76
N ARG A 60 -7.47 -33.07 13.82
CA ARG A 60 -8.83 -32.77 14.30
C ARG A 60 -9.68 -31.96 13.33
N GLY A 61 -9.11 -31.51 12.22
CA GLY A 61 -9.77 -30.60 11.27
C GLY A 61 -10.01 -29.17 11.78
N ALA A 62 -9.62 -28.87 13.03
CA ALA A 62 -9.88 -27.59 13.68
C ALA A 62 -8.73 -27.17 14.61
N CYS A 63 -8.43 -25.87 14.62
CA CYS A 63 -7.44 -25.26 15.51
C CYS A 63 -8.04 -24.05 16.22
N ASN A 64 -7.92 -24.02 17.54
CA ASN A 64 -8.41 -22.93 18.40
C ASN A 64 -7.70 -21.58 18.18
N ARG A 65 -6.57 -21.56 17.46
CA ARG A 65 -5.88 -20.32 17.05
C ARG A 65 -6.42 -19.75 15.73
N GLY A 66 -7.33 -20.45 15.03
CA GLY A 66 -7.93 -19.99 13.78
C GLY A 66 -6.88 -19.53 12.75
N THR A 67 -7.15 -18.40 12.09
CA THR A 67 -6.22 -17.77 11.12
C THR A 67 -4.95 -17.19 11.76
N SER A 68 -4.88 -17.12 13.09
CA SER A 68 -3.70 -16.67 13.84
C SER A 68 -2.73 -17.81 14.18
N CYS A 69 -2.97 -19.03 13.70
CA CYS A 69 -2.06 -20.15 13.89
C CYS A 69 -0.76 -19.98 13.08
N THR A 70 0.39 -20.16 13.72
CA THR A 70 1.72 -20.04 13.08
C THR A 70 2.13 -21.27 12.27
N HIS A 71 1.35 -22.35 12.34
CA HIS A 71 1.58 -23.60 11.64
C HIS A 71 0.51 -23.79 10.57
N MET A 72 0.86 -24.42 9.45
CA MET A 72 -0.05 -24.52 8.30
C MET A 72 -1.28 -25.39 8.59
N HIS A 73 -2.46 -24.93 8.19
CA HIS A 73 -3.71 -25.69 8.29
C HIS A 73 -3.96 -26.43 6.98
N GLN A 74 -3.66 -27.74 6.97
CA GLN A 74 -3.85 -28.62 5.82
C GLN A 74 -4.58 -29.90 6.27
N ARG A 75 -5.46 -30.45 5.43
CA ARG A 75 -6.17 -31.71 5.71
C ARG A 75 -5.39 -32.91 5.14
N PRO A 76 -5.43 -34.10 5.79
CA PRO A 76 -4.70 -35.28 5.34
C PRO A 76 -5.03 -35.69 3.89
N ASP A 77 -6.29 -35.52 3.48
CA ASP A 77 -6.82 -35.98 2.19
C ASP A 77 -6.39 -35.09 1.00
N SER A 78 -5.67 -33.99 1.26
CA SER A 78 -5.16 -33.06 0.24
C SER A 78 -3.77 -33.45 -0.28
N GLN A 79 -3.40 -34.73 -0.20
CA GLN A 79 -2.11 -35.26 -0.67
C GLN A 79 -2.00 -35.46 -2.19
N GLY A 80 -3.05 -35.16 -2.96
CA GLY A 80 -2.99 -35.10 -4.42
C GLY A 80 -2.67 -33.70 -4.93
N ASN A 81 -1.47 -33.52 -5.50
CA ASN A 81 -0.99 -32.34 -6.23
C ASN A 81 -0.68 -31.06 -5.43
N ASN A 82 0.39 -31.12 -4.62
CA ASN A 82 1.26 -29.95 -4.47
C ASN A 82 2.72 -30.39 -4.62
N PRO A 83 3.54 -29.68 -5.41
CA PRO A 83 4.94 -30.03 -5.58
C PRO A 83 5.61 -29.92 -4.21
N ILE A 84 6.26 -31.02 -3.83
CA ILE A 84 7.17 -31.12 -2.70
C ILE A 84 8.30 -30.13 -2.97
N LEU A 85 8.17 -28.88 -2.52
CA LEU A 85 9.32 -27.98 -2.44
C LEU A 85 9.94 -28.15 -1.06
N SER A 86 10.94 -29.02 -1.04
CA SER A 86 11.79 -29.31 0.11
C SER A 86 12.32 -28.03 0.77
N THR A 87 11.83 -27.80 1.98
CA THR A 87 12.63 -27.49 3.18
C THR A 87 14.13 -27.20 2.98
N GLN A 88 14.51 -25.96 2.69
CA GLN A 88 15.76 -25.36 3.18
C GLN A 88 15.60 -23.84 3.41
N VAL A 89 14.65 -23.43 4.24
CA VAL A 89 14.72 -22.07 4.80
C VAL A 89 15.80 -22.09 5.89
N PRO A 90 16.89 -21.30 5.78
CA PRO A 90 17.92 -21.27 6.80
C PRO A 90 17.34 -20.89 8.17
N ARG A 91 17.91 -21.44 9.24
CA ARG A 91 17.46 -21.12 10.61
C ARG A 91 17.61 -19.63 10.87
N GLY A 92 16.60 -19.02 11.49
CA GLY A 92 16.57 -17.58 11.76
C GLY A 92 15.95 -16.74 10.64
N VAL A 93 15.74 -17.29 9.44
CA VAL A 93 15.18 -16.56 8.29
C VAL A 93 13.66 -16.63 8.27
N CYS A 94 13.02 -15.51 7.93
CA CYS A 94 11.58 -15.41 7.81
C CYS A 94 11.09 -16.23 6.63
N ARG A 95 10.42 -17.35 6.92
CA ARG A 95 9.86 -18.24 5.90
C ARG A 95 9.00 -17.51 4.87
N THR A 96 8.10 -16.63 5.32
CA THR A 96 7.21 -15.87 4.43
C THR A 96 8.01 -15.02 3.46
N PHE A 97 9.01 -14.28 3.96
CA PHE A 97 9.89 -13.48 3.12
C PHE A 97 10.76 -14.34 2.18
N TRP A 98 11.28 -15.47 2.66
CA TRP A 98 12.09 -16.40 1.88
C TRP A 98 11.33 -17.01 0.70
N THR A 99 10.03 -17.29 0.88
CA THR A 99 9.20 -17.93 -0.16
C THR A 99 8.57 -16.95 -1.14
N SER A 100 8.21 -15.74 -0.71
CA SER A 100 7.43 -14.80 -1.54
C SER A 100 8.06 -13.42 -1.71
N GLY A 101 9.20 -13.15 -1.09
CA GLY A 101 9.82 -11.81 -1.03
C GLY A 101 9.04 -10.79 -0.19
N LEU A 102 7.90 -11.18 0.40
CA LEU A 102 6.99 -10.26 1.09
C LEU A 102 6.65 -10.79 2.49
N CYS A 103 6.84 -9.95 3.51
CA CYS A 103 6.43 -10.27 4.87
C CYS A 103 5.61 -9.11 5.47
N GLY A 104 4.39 -9.41 5.90
CA GLY A 104 3.47 -8.45 6.52
C GLY A 104 4.01 -7.82 7.80
N ARG A 105 4.95 -8.49 8.50
CA ARG A 105 5.63 -7.94 9.68
C ARG A 105 6.73 -6.93 9.37
N GLY A 106 7.13 -6.79 8.10
CA GLY A 106 8.12 -5.79 7.67
C GLY A 106 9.43 -5.85 8.46
N ALA A 107 10.01 -4.70 8.76
CA ALA A 107 11.23 -4.58 9.56
C ALA A 107 11.06 -5.04 11.02
N SER A 108 9.83 -5.12 11.51
CA SER A 108 9.51 -5.64 12.86
C SER A 108 9.45 -7.17 12.90
N CYS A 109 9.76 -7.86 11.79
CA CYS A 109 9.85 -9.31 11.80
C CYS A 109 11.07 -9.74 12.60
N LYS A 110 10.84 -10.51 13.67
CA LYS A 110 11.89 -11.11 14.51
C LYS A 110 12.80 -12.13 13.80
N PHE A 111 12.52 -12.41 12.52
CA PHE A 111 13.26 -13.36 11.71
C PHE A 111 13.88 -12.60 10.53
N GLU A 112 15.10 -12.94 10.19
CA GLU A 112 15.90 -12.27 9.18
C GLU A 112 15.23 -12.33 7.80
N HIS A 113 15.21 -11.20 7.10
CA HIS A 113 14.69 -11.09 5.74
C HIS A 113 15.87 -11.10 4.76
N ARG A 114 16.09 -12.24 4.11
CA ARG A 114 17.08 -12.39 3.03
C ARG A 114 16.48 -13.11 1.83
N THR A 115 16.96 -12.76 0.66
CA THR A 115 16.50 -13.29 -0.63
C THR A 115 16.96 -14.74 -0.79
N ASN A 116 16.08 -15.60 -1.32
CA ASN A 116 16.41 -16.99 -1.63
C ASN A 116 17.17 -17.03 -2.97
N PRO A 117 18.45 -17.44 -3.00
CA PRO A 117 19.25 -17.51 -4.23
C PRO A 117 18.78 -18.63 -5.17
N ASP A 118 18.08 -19.64 -4.66
CA ASP A 118 17.52 -20.74 -5.46
C ASP A 118 16.10 -20.44 -5.97
N ALA A 119 15.55 -19.26 -5.67
CA ALA A 119 14.31 -18.83 -6.29
C ALA A 119 14.60 -18.51 -7.75
N ALA A 120 13.95 -19.23 -8.68
CA ALA A 120 13.94 -18.85 -10.08
C ALA A 120 13.59 -17.35 -10.20
N PRO A 121 14.21 -16.60 -11.12
CA PRO A 121 13.85 -15.20 -11.36
C PRO A 121 12.34 -15.11 -11.49
N LEU A 122 11.72 -14.17 -10.76
CA LEU A 122 10.27 -14.00 -10.75
C LEU A 122 9.77 -13.80 -12.18
N GLU A 123 9.27 -14.86 -12.82
CA GLU A 123 8.52 -14.75 -14.05
C GLU A 123 7.18 -14.06 -13.74
N GLU A 124 6.86 -13.04 -14.52
CA GLU A 124 5.71 -12.12 -14.42
C GLU A 124 4.32 -12.78 -14.50
N ASN A 125 4.21 -14.11 -14.50
CA ASN A 125 2.99 -14.85 -14.83
C ASN A 125 2.46 -15.73 -13.69
N ALA A 126 2.35 -15.20 -12.46
CA ALA A 126 1.58 -15.84 -11.40
C ALA A 126 0.09 -15.38 -11.43
N PRO A 127 -0.89 -16.28 -11.26
CA PRO A 127 -2.33 -16.00 -11.40
C PRO A 127 -2.94 -15.09 -10.32
N ASN A 128 -2.17 -14.71 -9.28
CA ASN A 128 -2.54 -13.74 -8.25
C ASN A 128 -1.63 -12.49 -8.27
N SER A 129 -0.92 -12.24 -9.37
CA SER A 129 -0.15 -11.01 -9.53
C SER A 129 -1.11 -9.83 -9.74
N LEU A 130 -0.83 -8.67 -9.15
CA LEU A 130 -1.52 -7.41 -9.45
C LEU A 130 -1.64 -7.18 -10.97
N GLN A 131 -0.66 -7.66 -11.74
CA GLN A 131 -0.64 -7.68 -13.19
C GLN A 131 -1.86 -8.39 -13.82
N SER A 132 -2.27 -9.52 -13.25
CA SER A 132 -3.42 -10.31 -13.73
C SER A 132 -4.74 -9.58 -13.48
N HIS A 133 -4.87 -8.90 -12.33
CA HIS A 133 -6.02 -8.06 -12.02
C HIS A 133 -6.07 -6.81 -12.90
N PHE A 134 -4.93 -6.14 -13.14
CA PHE A 134 -4.87 -4.98 -14.04
C PHE A 134 -5.16 -5.36 -15.49
N LYS A 135 -4.68 -6.52 -15.95
CA LYS A 135 -5.01 -7.04 -17.28
C LYS A 135 -6.49 -7.39 -17.41
N ALA A 136 -7.10 -7.96 -16.36
CA ALA A 136 -8.54 -8.23 -16.31
C ALA A 136 -9.39 -6.94 -16.29
N ALA A 137 -8.90 -5.87 -15.67
CA ALA A 137 -9.51 -4.54 -15.68
C ALA A 137 -9.26 -3.73 -16.97
N GLY A 138 -8.66 -4.33 -18.00
CA GLY A 138 -8.40 -3.67 -19.29
C GLY A 138 -7.24 -2.65 -19.28
N LEU A 139 -6.42 -2.62 -18.22
CA LEU A 139 -5.30 -1.68 -18.06
C LEU A 139 -3.98 -2.19 -18.69
N GLY A 140 -4.00 -3.36 -19.34
CA GLY A 140 -2.86 -3.94 -20.06
C GLY A 140 -1.75 -4.47 -19.14
N ASN A 141 -0.54 -4.63 -19.70
CA ASN A 141 0.63 -4.99 -18.90
C ASN A 141 1.06 -3.79 -18.04
N PHE A 142 0.81 -3.87 -16.74
CA PHE A 142 1.10 -2.84 -15.75
C PHE A 142 2.54 -2.95 -15.22
N THR A 143 3.52 -2.52 -16.00
CA THR A 143 4.83 -2.23 -15.41
C THR A 143 4.68 -0.99 -14.52
N ILE A 144 4.79 -1.20 -13.20
CA ILE A 144 4.63 -0.17 -12.15
C ILE A 144 5.52 1.05 -12.40
N LEU A 145 6.66 0.85 -13.07
CA LEU A 145 7.68 1.86 -13.34
C LEU A 145 7.56 2.54 -14.71
N ASP A 146 6.79 2.01 -15.66
CA ASP A 146 6.67 2.61 -17.00
C ASP A 146 5.61 3.73 -17.01
N THR A 147 5.63 4.58 -15.99
CA THR A 147 4.76 5.76 -15.91
C THR A 147 5.36 6.96 -16.62
N ASP A 148 6.64 6.95 -16.95
CA ASP A 148 7.29 8.12 -17.54
C ASP A 148 6.92 8.36 -19.00
N LYS A 149 6.44 7.32 -19.71
CA LYS A 149 5.77 7.45 -21.03
C LYS A 149 4.54 8.37 -20.98
N PHE A 150 4.09 8.73 -19.79
CA PHE A 150 2.93 9.57 -19.52
C PHE A 150 3.28 11.00 -19.14
N CYS A 151 4.56 11.32 -18.91
CA CYS A 151 5.05 12.70 -18.76
C CYS A 151 5.08 13.49 -20.08
N VAL A 152 4.72 12.83 -21.19
CA VAL A 152 4.70 13.44 -22.53
C VAL A 152 3.71 14.60 -22.54
N GLY A 153 4.22 15.82 -22.68
CA GLY A 153 3.43 17.04 -22.73
C GLY A 153 2.98 17.61 -21.37
N THR A 154 3.43 17.04 -20.25
CA THR A 154 3.25 17.66 -18.92
C THR A 154 4.38 18.62 -18.57
N GLY A 155 5.58 18.44 -19.12
CA GLY A 155 6.72 19.33 -18.90
C GLY A 155 6.95 20.32 -20.03
N LYS A 156 7.75 21.36 -19.76
CA LYS A 156 8.26 22.30 -20.78
C LYS A 156 9.34 21.70 -21.67
N GLY A 157 9.83 20.49 -21.34
CA GLY A 157 10.91 19.82 -22.05
C GLY A 157 12.29 20.41 -21.74
N ALA A 158 12.44 21.11 -20.62
CA ALA A 158 13.70 21.74 -20.25
C ALA A 158 14.72 20.72 -19.68
N ASN A 159 16.00 21.00 -19.87
CA ASN A 159 17.07 20.18 -19.32
C ASN A 159 17.20 20.33 -17.79
N PRO A 160 18.05 19.52 -17.11
CA PRO A 160 18.19 19.58 -15.65
C PRO A 160 18.58 20.96 -15.10
N SER A 161 19.50 21.66 -15.77
CA SER A 161 20.00 22.97 -15.33
C SER A 161 18.94 24.06 -15.43
N GLU A 162 18.22 24.11 -16.55
CA GLU A 162 17.11 25.03 -16.76
C GLU A 162 15.98 24.77 -15.77
N THR A 163 15.63 23.50 -15.57
CA THR A 163 14.60 23.07 -14.61
C THR A 163 14.93 23.53 -13.20
N ARG A 164 16.18 23.36 -12.76
CA ARG A 164 16.66 23.85 -11.47
C ARG A 164 16.57 25.38 -11.36
N SER A 165 16.90 26.10 -12.43
CA SER A 165 16.78 27.56 -12.49
C SER A 165 15.33 28.01 -12.31
N PHE A 166 14.40 27.40 -13.04
CA PHE A 166 12.96 27.71 -12.96
C PHE A 166 12.36 27.39 -11.59
N LEU A 167 12.77 26.28 -10.96
CA LEU A 167 12.28 25.91 -9.63
C LEU A 167 12.74 26.87 -8.53
N ARG A 168 13.91 27.51 -8.68
CA ARG A 168 14.50 28.37 -7.64
C ARG A 168 13.53 29.42 -7.10
N ARG A 169 12.68 30.00 -7.96
CA ARG A 169 11.66 30.99 -7.56
C ARG A 169 10.60 30.40 -6.62
N PHE A 170 10.16 29.17 -6.87
CA PHE A 170 9.11 28.51 -6.06
C PHE A 170 9.65 28.01 -4.71
N LEU A 171 10.95 27.78 -4.63
CA LEU A 171 11.62 27.22 -3.45
C LEU A 171 12.15 28.30 -2.48
N GLN A 172 11.83 29.58 -2.69
CA GLN A 172 12.13 30.65 -1.75
C GLN A 172 11.25 30.55 -0.49
N ASP A 173 11.78 30.93 0.67
CA ASP A 173 11.09 30.81 1.97
C ASP A 173 9.78 31.60 2.03
N ASN A 174 9.79 32.81 1.47
CA ASN A 174 8.65 33.72 1.43
C ASN A 174 7.67 33.45 0.28
N PHE A 175 7.99 32.51 -0.63
CA PHE A 175 7.11 32.22 -1.75
C PHE A 175 5.81 31.57 -1.26
N ARG A 176 4.68 32.00 -1.82
CA ARG A 176 3.37 31.37 -1.65
C ARG A 176 2.64 31.39 -2.98
N PHE A 177 1.92 30.31 -3.29
CA PHE A 177 1.08 30.29 -4.48
C PHE A 177 -0.07 31.29 -4.31
N GLN A 178 -0.13 32.28 -5.20
CA GLN A 178 -1.20 33.28 -5.24
C GLN A 178 -2.28 32.92 -6.26
N THR A 179 -1.94 32.08 -7.23
CA THR A 179 -2.85 31.71 -8.32
C THR A 179 -2.68 30.24 -8.69
N VAL A 180 -3.75 29.64 -9.21
CA VAL A 180 -3.72 28.26 -9.73
C VAL A 180 -2.73 28.11 -10.89
N THR A 181 -2.55 29.16 -11.69
CA THR A 181 -1.59 29.17 -12.80
C THR A 181 -0.13 29.02 -12.33
N GLN A 182 0.22 29.53 -11.15
CA GLN A 182 1.53 29.32 -10.56
C GLN A 182 1.73 27.88 -10.13
N ILE A 183 0.68 27.22 -9.61
CA ILE A 183 0.71 25.79 -9.27
C ILE A 183 0.92 24.95 -10.52
N TYR A 184 0.15 25.18 -11.57
CA TYR A 184 0.32 24.47 -12.84
C TYR A 184 1.73 24.67 -13.38
N SER A 185 2.27 25.89 -13.34
CA SER A 185 3.64 26.16 -13.79
C SER A 185 4.67 25.38 -12.97
N PHE A 186 4.53 25.34 -11.64
CA PHE A 186 5.41 24.58 -10.76
C PHE A 186 5.38 23.09 -11.09
N LEU A 187 4.18 22.53 -11.27
CA LEU A 187 3.97 21.13 -11.62
C LEU A 187 4.56 20.77 -12.98
N GLU A 188 4.39 21.62 -13.99
CA GLU A 188 5.01 21.43 -15.31
C GLU A 188 6.54 21.41 -15.20
N ILE A 189 7.13 22.23 -14.32
CA ILE A 189 8.58 22.26 -14.14
C ILE A 189 9.09 20.99 -13.45
N ILE A 190 8.44 20.50 -12.38
CA ILE A 190 8.90 19.25 -11.72
C ILE A 190 8.78 18.05 -12.66
N CYS A 191 7.81 18.04 -13.58
CA CYS A 191 7.64 16.98 -14.57
C CYS A 191 8.64 17.04 -15.74
N ASN A 192 9.50 18.06 -15.82
CA ASN A 192 10.62 18.03 -16.78
C ASN A 192 11.56 16.84 -16.52
N ALA A 193 11.65 16.40 -15.25
CA ALA A 193 12.32 15.17 -14.87
C ALA A 193 11.49 13.95 -15.31
N ASN A 194 11.73 13.43 -16.50
CA ASN A 194 11.08 12.23 -17.02
C ASN A 194 12.06 11.41 -17.87
N THR A 195 11.98 10.07 -17.83
CA THR A 195 12.89 9.20 -18.59
C THR A 195 12.71 9.25 -20.12
N GLN A 196 11.66 9.92 -20.61
CA GLN A 196 11.50 10.18 -22.05
C GLN A 196 12.35 11.36 -22.53
N ASN A 197 12.79 12.24 -21.63
CA ASN A 197 13.69 13.32 -21.96
C ASN A 197 15.13 12.80 -21.97
N ALA A 198 15.72 12.67 -23.16
CA ALA A 198 17.08 12.17 -23.34
C ALA A 198 18.17 13.03 -22.66
N GLU A 199 17.86 14.29 -22.33
CA GLU A 199 18.76 15.17 -21.57
C GLU A 199 18.83 14.83 -20.08
N TRP A 200 17.91 14.00 -19.57
CA TRP A 200 17.84 13.61 -18.16
C TRP A 200 18.45 12.24 -17.93
N LYS A 201 19.49 12.20 -17.10
CA LYS A 201 20.10 10.95 -16.63
C LYS A 201 19.59 10.60 -15.23
N LEU A 202 19.90 9.38 -14.79
CA LEU A 202 19.56 8.89 -13.46
C LEU A 202 20.10 9.77 -12.34
N GLU A 203 21.34 10.21 -12.47
CA GLU A 203 21.99 11.09 -11.50
C GLU A 203 21.29 12.46 -11.41
N ASP A 204 20.90 13.04 -12.56
CA ASP A 204 20.15 14.31 -12.60
C ASP A 204 18.77 14.18 -11.95
N GLY A 205 18.06 13.08 -12.22
CA GLY A 205 16.77 12.77 -11.60
C GLY A 205 16.87 12.62 -10.09
N GLN A 206 17.96 12.01 -9.59
CA GLN A 206 18.24 11.89 -8.16
C GLN A 206 18.58 13.24 -7.52
N GLU A 207 19.40 14.08 -8.14
CA GLU A 207 19.69 15.43 -7.62
C GLU A 207 18.42 16.28 -7.57
N HIS A 208 17.57 16.18 -8.60
CA HIS A 208 16.29 16.85 -8.66
C HIS A 208 15.36 16.42 -7.51
N LEU A 209 15.26 15.11 -7.26
CA LEU A 209 14.51 14.56 -6.13
C LEU A 209 15.07 15.07 -4.79
N HIS A 210 16.39 15.03 -4.60
CA HIS A 210 17.05 15.54 -3.39
C HIS A 210 16.78 17.03 -3.15
N MET A 211 16.76 17.83 -4.21
CA MET A 211 16.48 19.26 -4.14
C MET A 211 15.03 19.53 -3.72
N LEU A 212 14.06 18.77 -4.24
CA LEU A 212 12.65 18.92 -3.87
C LEU A 212 12.34 18.37 -2.47
N ALA A 213 12.97 17.27 -2.09
CA ALA A 213 12.73 16.59 -0.82
C ALA A 213 13.83 16.79 0.24
N LYS A 214 14.55 17.91 0.13
CA LYS A 214 15.46 18.39 1.16
C LYS A 214 14.70 18.65 2.48
N PRO A 215 15.13 18.11 3.64
CA PRO A 215 14.47 18.29 4.93
C PRO A 215 14.22 19.75 5.32
N ASP A 216 15.23 20.61 5.17
CA ASP A 216 15.16 22.04 5.45
C ASP A 216 14.80 22.87 4.20
N GLY A 217 14.23 22.23 3.18
CA GLY A 217 13.87 22.86 1.92
C GLY A 217 12.37 23.14 1.81
N ASN A 218 12.01 24.03 0.90
CA ASN A 218 10.61 24.38 0.65
C ASN A 218 9.90 23.45 -0.35
N GLY A 219 10.59 22.51 -1.01
CA GLY A 219 9.99 21.72 -2.10
C GLY A 219 8.82 20.86 -1.64
N VAL A 220 9.00 20.12 -0.54
CA VAL A 220 7.93 19.33 0.10
C VAL A 220 6.79 20.21 0.58
N LEU A 221 7.10 21.39 1.14
CA LEU A 221 6.08 22.36 1.52
C LEU A 221 5.23 22.78 0.31
N ARG A 222 5.86 23.09 -0.83
CA ARG A 222 5.16 23.46 -2.06
C ARG A 222 4.31 22.31 -2.60
N ILE A 223 4.82 21.08 -2.61
CA ILE A 223 4.04 19.92 -3.06
C ILE A 223 2.85 19.67 -2.12
N GLY A 224 3.02 19.84 -0.81
CA GLY A 224 1.93 19.79 0.15
C GLY A 224 0.88 20.88 -0.09
N ASP A 225 1.31 22.11 -0.41
CA ASP A 225 0.41 23.21 -0.77
C ASP A 225 -0.43 22.85 -2.01
N VAL A 226 0.17 22.20 -3.02
CA VAL A 226 -0.55 21.71 -4.21
C VAL A 226 -1.62 20.66 -3.85
N ILE A 227 -1.33 19.73 -2.93
CA ILE A 227 -2.29 18.70 -2.53
C ILE A 227 -3.52 19.34 -1.85
N ARG A 228 -3.29 20.32 -0.97
CA ARG A 228 -4.34 20.99 -0.20
C ARG A 228 -5.16 21.99 -1.02
N PHE A 229 -4.55 22.60 -2.02
CA PHE A 229 -5.13 23.71 -2.78
C PHE A 229 -6.58 23.52 -3.26
N PRO A 230 -7.00 22.39 -3.85
CA PRO A 230 -8.35 22.23 -4.41
C PRO A 230 -9.45 22.38 -3.35
N GLN A 231 -9.14 22.03 -2.10
CA GLN A 231 -10.06 22.13 -0.98
C GLN A 231 -10.03 23.52 -0.31
N GLU A 232 -8.98 24.30 -0.58
CA GLU A 232 -8.78 25.68 -0.11
C GLU A 232 -9.14 26.71 -1.20
N GLU A 233 -9.71 26.28 -2.34
CA GLU A 233 -9.96 27.12 -3.52
C GLU A 233 -10.88 28.32 -3.25
N ASN A 234 -11.82 28.18 -2.30
CA ASN A 234 -12.73 29.25 -1.89
C ASN A 234 -12.02 30.48 -1.27
N THR A 235 -10.72 30.41 -1.00
CA THR A 235 -9.96 31.45 -0.30
C THR A 235 -9.17 32.38 -1.22
N LEU A 236 -9.15 32.16 -2.54
CA LEU A 236 -8.33 32.95 -3.46
C LEU A 236 -9.18 33.73 -4.49
N ASN A 237 -8.80 34.99 -4.70
CA ASN A 237 -9.45 35.97 -5.59
C ASN A 237 -9.33 35.64 -7.11
N GLY A 238 -9.26 34.36 -7.49
CA GLY A 238 -8.97 33.89 -8.83
C GLY A 238 -10.22 33.60 -9.66
N ARG A 239 -10.28 34.15 -10.88
CA ARG A 239 -11.32 33.82 -11.90
C ARG A 239 -11.18 32.42 -12.52
N THR A 240 -10.12 31.67 -12.20
CA THR A 240 -9.77 30.41 -12.86
C THR A 240 -9.98 29.24 -11.92
N ALA A 241 -10.93 28.38 -12.25
CA ALA A 241 -11.24 27.17 -11.50
C ALA A 241 -10.08 26.15 -11.54
N TRP A 242 -9.96 25.35 -10.49
CA TRP A 242 -9.08 24.22 -10.39
C TRP A 242 -9.39 23.15 -11.46
N SER A 243 -8.33 22.57 -12.02
CA SER A 243 -8.37 21.46 -12.96
C SER A 243 -7.63 20.29 -12.37
N PHE A 244 -8.36 19.19 -12.19
CA PHE A 244 -7.77 17.92 -11.77
C PHE A 244 -6.66 17.46 -12.72
N GLN A 245 -6.85 17.63 -14.03
CA GLN A 245 -5.87 17.19 -15.02
C GLN A 245 -4.61 18.03 -15.02
N ARG A 246 -4.69 19.31 -14.70
CA ARG A 246 -3.53 20.22 -14.66
C ARG A 246 -2.82 20.21 -13.30
N GLY A 247 -3.54 19.84 -12.25
CA GLY A 247 -3.02 19.78 -10.89
C GLY A 247 -2.56 18.39 -10.47
N TYR A 248 -3.51 17.46 -10.33
CA TYR A 248 -3.23 16.16 -9.74
C TYR A 248 -2.56 15.19 -10.71
N LEU A 249 -2.86 15.22 -12.01
CA LEU A 249 -2.20 14.29 -12.92
C LEU A 249 -0.68 14.49 -12.99
N PRO A 250 -0.12 15.70 -13.22
CA PRO A 250 1.33 15.90 -13.20
C PRO A 250 1.95 15.52 -11.84
N LEU A 251 1.27 15.87 -10.73
CA LEU A 251 1.71 15.52 -9.39
C LEU A 251 1.83 14.00 -9.21
N LEU A 252 0.75 13.28 -9.49
CA LEU A 252 0.69 11.83 -9.32
C LEU A 252 1.68 11.13 -10.28
N THR A 253 1.83 11.65 -11.51
CA THR A 253 2.79 11.14 -12.48
C THR A 253 4.21 11.30 -11.96
N TYR A 254 4.57 12.48 -11.44
CA TYR A 254 5.89 12.70 -10.85
C TYR A 254 6.14 11.79 -9.65
N LEU A 255 5.19 11.69 -8.71
CA LEU A 255 5.30 10.80 -7.54
C LEU A 255 5.40 9.31 -7.91
N SER A 256 4.89 8.94 -9.08
CA SER A 256 4.94 7.58 -9.63
C SER A 256 6.15 7.34 -10.53
N SER A 257 6.90 8.37 -10.89
CA SER A 257 8.00 8.28 -11.88
C SER A 257 9.13 7.35 -11.44
N GLU A 258 9.90 6.84 -12.41
CA GLU A 258 11.04 5.96 -12.12
C GLU A 258 12.05 6.65 -11.21
N TRP A 259 12.26 7.95 -11.38
CA TRP A 259 13.17 8.76 -10.57
C TRP A 259 12.79 8.74 -9.10
N VAL A 260 11.49 8.75 -8.80
CA VAL A 260 10.96 8.81 -7.44
C VAL A 260 10.88 7.38 -6.90
N VAL A 261 10.39 6.40 -7.67
CA VAL A 261 10.23 5.00 -7.21
C VAL A 261 11.56 4.23 -7.05
N ARG A 262 12.49 4.31 -8.02
CA ARG A 262 13.79 3.59 -7.99
C ARG A 262 14.82 4.20 -7.05
N SER A 263 14.55 5.43 -6.61
CA SER A 263 15.33 6.18 -5.62
C SER A 263 15.62 5.37 -4.34
N THR A 264 14.78 4.38 -4.04
CA THR A 264 14.81 3.47 -2.89
C THR A 264 16.09 2.63 -2.69
N LEU A 265 17.08 2.71 -3.59
CA LEU A 265 18.32 1.93 -3.55
C LEU A 265 19.46 2.55 -2.70
N HIS A 266 19.38 3.83 -2.34
CA HIS A 266 20.37 4.48 -1.45
C HIS A 266 19.74 4.90 -0.11
N HIS A 267 20.48 4.73 1.00
CA HIS A 267 19.96 4.92 2.37
C HIS A 267 19.39 6.34 2.60
N ASP A 268 20.08 7.36 2.07
CA ASP A 268 19.66 8.77 2.17
C ASP A 268 18.41 9.05 1.32
N VAL A 269 18.28 8.36 0.19
CA VAL A 269 17.19 8.55 -0.76
C VAL A 269 15.90 7.89 -0.28
N LYS A 270 15.99 6.80 0.49
CA LYS A 270 14.83 6.20 1.17
C LYS A 270 14.15 7.18 2.13
N GLN A 271 14.90 8.07 2.78
CA GLN A 271 14.35 9.11 3.65
C GLN A 271 13.64 10.20 2.84
N VAL A 272 14.25 10.63 1.74
CA VAL A 272 13.76 11.67 0.82
C VAL A 272 12.46 11.23 0.11
N TYR A 273 12.41 10.00 -0.37
CA TYR A 273 11.20 9.41 -0.97
C TYR A 273 10.05 9.25 0.04
N CYS A 274 10.37 8.77 1.25
CA CYS A 274 9.39 8.68 2.34
C CYS A 274 8.83 10.07 2.69
N MET A 275 9.59 11.15 2.51
CA MET A 275 9.12 12.51 2.74
C MET A 275 8.06 12.93 1.71
N LEU A 276 8.26 12.62 0.43
CA LEU A 276 7.26 12.89 -0.62
C LEU A 276 6.00 12.04 -0.46
N CYS A 277 6.13 10.72 -0.23
CA CYS A 277 4.95 9.89 0.03
C CYS A 277 4.27 10.25 1.37
N GLY A 278 5.03 10.76 2.34
CA GLY A 278 4.52 11.30 3.60
C GLY A 278 3.61 12.51 3.41
N LEU A 279 3.72 13.24 2.29
CA LEU A 279 2.77 14.31 1.96
C LEU A 279 1.37 13.77 1.69
N ILE A 280 1.24 12.66 0.94
CA ILE A 280 -0.05 12.00 0.75
C ILE A 280 -0.58 11.53 2.11
N HIS A 281 0.27 10.96 2.96
CA HIS A 281 -0.16 10.50 4.28
C HIS A 281 -0.70 11.62 5.17
N THR A 282 0.03 12.73 5.24
CA THR A 282 -0.28 13.86 6.13
C THR A 282 -1.44 14.71 5.60
N ASN A 283 -1.66 14.71 4.29
CA ASN A 283 -2.73 15.45 3.62
C ASN A 283 -3.73 14.48 2.98
N PHE A 284 -3.98 13.32 3.61
CA PHE A 284 -4.77 12.27 2.98
C PHE A 284 -6.24 12.69 2.78
N ASP A 285 -6.82 13.39 3.75
CA ASP A 285 -8.22 13.85 3.66
C ASP A 285 -8.47 14.77 2.46
N PRO A 286 -7.73 15.89 2.26
CA PRO A 286 -7.94 16.73 1.07
C PRO A 286 -7.56 16.02 -0.23
N PHE A 287 -6.56 15.14 -0.20
CA PHE A 287 -6.17 14.31 -1.34
C PHE A 287 -7.30 13.37 -1.77
N ASN A 288 -7.84 12.60 -0.83
CA ASN A 288 -8.91 11.65 -1.06
C ASN A 288 -10.17 12.36 -1.57
N LYS A 289 -10.58 13.45 -0.91
CA LYS A 289 -11.76 14.21 -1.31
C LYS A 289 -11.65 14.74 -2.75
N THR A 290 -10.50 15.31 -3.10
CA THR A 290 -10.26 15.82 -4.46
C THR A 290 -10.33 14.70 -5.51
N ILE A 291 -9.74 13.53 -5.23
CA ILE A 291 -9.81 12.39 -6.15
C ILE A 291 -11.25 11.91 -6.32
N GLN A 292 -12.00 11.76 -5.22
CA GLN A 292 -13.39 11.31 -5.24
C GLN A 292 -14.28 12.24 -6.07
N GLU A 293 -14.24 13.54 -5.78
CA GLU A 293 -15.04 14.56 -6.49
C GLU A 293 -14.67 14.60 -7.98
N SER A 294 -13.38 14.53 -8.30
CA SER A 294 -12.89 14.58 -9.68
C SER A 294 -13.27 13.32 -10.45
N MET A 295 -13.08 12.13 -9.87
CA MET A 295 -13.44 10.87 -10.53
C MET A 295 -14.95 10.77 -10.72
N GLN A 296 -15.75 11.16 -9.72
CA GLN A 296 -17.21 11.20 -9.84
C GLN A 296 -17.64 12.11 -11.00
N SER A 297 -17.08 13.32 -11.10
CA SER A 297 -17.38 14.27 -12.18
C SER A 297 -17.00 13.72 -13.56
N LEU A 298 -15.80 13.13 -13.69
CA LEU A 298 -15.32 12.54 -14.95
C LEU A 298 -16.14 11.32 -15.38
N MET A 299 -16.58 10.49 -14.43
CA MET A 299 -17.44 9.34 -14.72
C MET A 299 -18.85 9.78 -15.12
N GLN A 300 -19.38 10.84 -14.49
CA GLN A 300 -20.68 11.43 -14.86
C GLN A 300 -20.65 12.05 -16.26
N SER A 301 -19.58 12.78 -16.59
CA SER A 301 -19.40 13.39 -17.92
C SER A 301 -19.13 12.35 -19.02
N ARG A 302 -18.77 11.12 -18.64
CA ARG A 302 -18.31 10.04 -19.53
C ARG A 302 -17.20 10.51 -20.48
N SER A 303 -16.40 11.46 -20.02
CA SER A 303 -15.40 12.12 -20.83
C SER A 303 -14.22 12.57 -19.97
N PHE A 304 -13.03 12.15 -20.39
CA PHE A 304 -11.77 12.63 -19.85
C PHE A 304 -11.23 13.84 -20.62
N GLN A 305 -12.04 14.44 -21.49
CA GLN A 305 -11.65 15.59 -22.29
C GLN A 305 -11.82 16.88 -21.48
N GLU A 306 -10.74 17.66 -21.36
CA GLU A 306 -10.79 19.05 -20.88
C GLU A 306 -10.61 20.02 -22.06
N SER A 307 -11.32 21.16 -22.03
CA SER A 307 -11.25 22.16 -23.09
C SER A 307 -9.83 22.68 -23.27
N GLY A 308 -9.32 22.62 -24.51
CA GLY A 308 -7.98 23.13 -24.84
C GLY A 308 -6.81 22.17 -24.54
N ARG A 309 -7.08 20.90 -24.21
CA ARG A 309 -6.07 19.85 -24.03
C ARG A 309 -6.29 18.68 -25.00
N PRO A 310 -5.23 17.89 -25.29
CA PRO A 310 -5.40 16.62 -25.98
C PRO A 310 -6.28 15.67 -25.16
N PRO A 311 -7.06 14.78 -25.80
CA PRO A 311 -7.79 13.73 -25.11
C PRO A 311 -6.83 12.87 -24.28
N LEU A 312 -7.10 12.76 -22.98
CA LEU A 312 -6.42 11.82 -22.11
C LEU A 312 -7.19 10.50 -22.08
N SER A 313 -6.45 9.38 -22.12
CA SER A 313 -7.04 8.07 -21.92
C SER A 313 -7.41 7.88 -20.45
N GLY A 314 -8.61 7.35 -20.16
CA GLY A 314 -8.98 6.98 -18.79
C GLY A 314 -7.96 6.01 -18.17
N SER A 315 -7.43 5.08 -18.96
CA SER A 315 -6.39 4.13 -18.51
C SER A 315 -5.13 4.82 -17.96
N HIS A 316 -4.79 6.01 -18.47
CA HIS A 316 -3.67 6.80 -18.01
C HIS A 316 -3.92 7.37 -16.61
N ILE A 317 -5.10 7.96 -16.40
CA ILE A 317 -5.50 8.53 -15.11
C ILE A 317 -5.50 7.45 -14.03
N PHE A 318 -6.14 6.31 -14.33
CA PHE A 318 -6.19 5.19 -13.41
C PHE A 318 -4.81 4.61 -13.12
N LYS A 319 -3.96 4.42 -14.14
CA LYS A 319 -2.61 3.87 -13.93
C LYS A 319 -1.77 4.72 -12.99
N VAL A 320 -1.74 6.03 -13.23
CA VAL A 320 -0.98 6.96 -12.41
C VAL A 320 -1.54 7.04 -10.97
N LEU A 321 -2.86 7.06 -10.82
CA LEU A 321 -3.53 7.02 -9.51
C LEU A 321 -3.21 5.74 -8.74
N PHE A 322 -3.34 4.58 -9.37
CA PHE A 322 -3.07 3.28 -8.73
C PHE A 322 -1.61 3.12 -8.36
N THR A 323 -0.68 3.54 -9.22
CA THR A 323 0.74 3.51 -8.88
C THR A 323 1.01 4.37 -7.65
N ALA A 324 0.51 5.61 -7.61
CA ALA A 324 0.70 6.50 -6.47
C ALA A 324 0.12 5.91 -5.17
N LEU A 325 -1.10 5.37 -5.22
CA LEU A 325 -1.74 4.73 -4.06
C LEU A 325 -1.00 3.47 -3.61
N LEU A 326 -0.55 2.63 -4.54
CA LEU A 326 0.24 1.44 -4.24
C LEU A 326 1.56 1.84 -3.57
N GLN A 327 2.28 2.81 -4.12
CA GLN A 327 3.52 3.32 -3.54
C GLN A 327 3.30 3.87 -2.13
N TYR A 328 2.22 4.63 -1.93
CA TYR A 328 1.82 5.12 -0.62
C TYR A 328 1.60 3.97 0.37
N LEU A 329 0.78 2.97 0.03
CA LEU A 329 0.43 1.85 0.91
C LEU A 329 1.59 0.90 1.18
N VAL A 330 2.47 0.69 0.20
CA VAL A 330 3.69 -0.13 0.38
C VAL A 330 4.65 0.52 1.38
N ARG A 331 4.67 1.85 1.48
CA ARG A 331 5.55 2.60 2.38
C ARG A 331 4.94 2.86 3.74
N PHE A 332 3.68 3.29 3.79
CA PHE A 332 2.93 3.57 5.02
C PHE A 332 2.00 2.40 5.32
N LYS A 333 2.57 1.33 5.88
CA LYS A 333 1.82 0.10 6.15
C LYS A 333 0.70 0.28 7.18
N ASP A 334 0.79 1.30 8.01
CA ASP A 334 -0.24 1.67 8.97
C ASP A 334 -1.25 2.68 8.43
N ALA A 335 -1.14 3.08 7.14
CA ALA A 335 -2.10 3.95 6.48
C ALA A 335 -3.56 3.52 6.62
N PRO A 336 -3.95 2.22 6.51
CA PRO A 336 -5.34 1.82 6.73
C PRO A 336 -5.84 2.06 8.16
N ARG A 337 -4.92 2.20 9.13
CA ARG A 337 -5.26 2.50 10.52
C ARG A 337 -5.31 4.00 10.77
N THR A 338 -4.36 4.76 10.23
CA THR A 338 -4.27 6.22 10.46
C THR A 338 -5.18 7.01 9.53
N ASN A 339 -5.43 6.49 8.33
CA ASN A 339 -6.27 7.06 7.28
C ASN A 339 -7.27 5.98 6.77
N PRO A 340 -8.31 5.62 7.55
CA PRO A 340 -9.19 4.48 7.24
C PRO A 340 -9.88 4.56 5.87
N ALA A 341 -10.19 5.77 5.39
CA ALA A 341 -10.80 6.02 4.09
C ALA A 341 -9.93 5.56 2.90
N VAL A 342 -8.64 5.25 3.11
CA VAL A 342 -7.80 4.66 2.06
C VAL A 342 -8.31 3.30 1.59
N SER A 343 -8.88 2.51 2.49
CA SER A 343 -9.46 1.21 2.13
C SER A 343 -10.66 1.39 1.21
N ASP A 344 -11.53 2.36 1.51
CA ASP A 344 -12.71 2.66 0.69
C ASP A 344 -12.30 3.20 -0.69
N LEU A 345 -11.32 4.10 -0.74
CA LEU A 345 -10.78 4.63 -1.98
C LEU A 345 -10.22 3.52 -2.89
N VAL A 346 -9.49 2.56 -2.32
CA VAL A 346 -8.96 1.41 -3.08
C VAL A 346 -10.08 0.49 -3.56
N HIS A 347 -11.08 0.22 -2.72
CA HIS A 347 -12.22 -0.61 -3.09
C HIS A 347 -13.05 0.00 -4.22
N GLN A 348 -13.32 1.29 -4.17
CA GLN A 348 -14.07 2.01 -5.20
C GLN A 348 -13.32 2.13 -6.53
N ALA A 349 -11.99 2.12 -6.49
CA ALA A 349 -11.21 2.20 -7.71
C ALA A 349 -11.08 0.84 -8.42
N VAL A 350 -11.24 -0.29 -7.71
CA VAL A 350 -11.14 -1.65 -8.26
C VAL A 350 -12.49 -2.23 -8.69
N GLY A 351 -13.60 -1.74 -8.10
CA GLY A 351 -14.97 -2.10 -8.49
C GLY A 351 -15.50 -1.25 -9.62
#